data_AF-A0A0H1B6Q3-F1
#
_entry.id   AF-A0A0H1B6Q3-F1
#
_cell.length_a   1.000
_cell.length_b   1.000
_cell.length_c   1.000
_cell.angle_alpha   90.00
_cell.angle_beta   90.00
_cell.angle_gamma   90.00
#
_symmetry.space_group_name_H-M   'P 1'
#
loop_
_entity.id
_entity.type
_entity.pdbx_description
1 polymer ?
#
loop_
_entity_poly.entity_id
_entity_poly.type
_entity_poly.pdbx_seq_one_letter_code
_entity_poly.pdbx_strand_id
1 'polypeptide(L)'
;METIKLTPIPIAHLIHQKQVLALFGAVLPFAMVDEMGWWAVPIVSLVIFTLYGIEGIGSQLEDPFGYDRNDIKMDAIVEDERVEIEAILNEWKKVTVVRGEDGLVGGDGGGGGDAGGYEPMEMFIRMRTATQERDGGVRNGI
;
A
#
# COMPACT_ATOMS: atom_id res chain seq x y z
N MET A 1 1.63 -5.61 4.17
CA MET A 1 1.44 -6.06 2.77
C MET A 1 1.54 -7.58 2.60
N GLU A 2 2.21 -8.31 3.49
CA GLU A 2 2.28 -9.79 3.38
C GLU A 2 0.91 -10.46 3.56
N THR A 3 0.08 -10.02 4.50
CA THR A 3 -1.24 -10.64 4.76
C THR A 3 -2.21 -10.59 3.57
N ILE A 4 -2.19 -9.52 2.76
CA ILE A 4 -3.03 -9.40 1.55
C ILE A 4 -2.49 -10.20 0.37
N LYS A 5 -1.17 -10.43 0.29
CA LYS A 5 -0.57 -11.34 -0.70
C LYS A 5 -0.67 -12.82 -0.30
N LEU A 6 -0.84 -13.10 1.00
CA LEU A 6 -0.83 -14.45 1.57
C LEU A 6 -2.19 -15.14 1.59
N THR A 7 -3.28 -14.46 1.24
CA THR A 7 -4.58 -15.09 0.98
C THR A 7 -4.93 -15.01 -0.51
N PRO A 8 -4.16 -15.66 -1.40
CA PRO A 8 -4.59 -15.80 -2.78
C PRO A 8 -5.90 -16.58 -2.78
N ILE A 9 -6.93 -16.03 -3.44
CA ILE A 9 -8.17 -16.76 -3.66
C ILE A 9 -7.81 -18.03 -4.45
N PRO A 10 -8.26 -19.22 -4.02
CA PRO A 10 -7.88 -20.45 -4.69
C PRO A 10 -8.24 -20.41 -6.17
N ILE A 11 -7.27 -20.68 -7.05
CA ILE A 11 -7.48 -20.72 -8.52
C ILE A 11 -8.60 -21.69 -8.90
N ALA A 12 -8.84 -22.72 -8.09
CA ALA A 12 -9.98 -23.63 -8.24
C ALA A 12 -11.34 -22.90 -8.24
N HIS A 13 -11.49 -21.84 -7.43
CA HIS A 13 -12.72 -21.04 -7.36
C HIS A 13 -12.95 -20.26 -8.66
N LEU A 14 -11.90 -19.62 -9.19
CA LEU A 14 -11.93 -18.90 -10.48
C LEU A 14 -12.36 -19.81 -11.64
N ILE A 15 -11.77 -21.01 -11.72
CA ILE A 15 -12.10 -21.98 -12.76
C ILE A 15 -13.53 -22.49 -12.58
N HIS A 16 -13.94 -22.75 -11.33
CA HIS A 16 -15.28 -23.23 -11.03
C HIS A 16 -16.35 -22.20 -11.36
N GLN A 17 -16.12 -20.92 -11.08
CA GLN A 17 -17.04 -19.83 -11.41
C GLN A 17 -17.29 -19.76 -12.92
N LYS A 18 -16.25 -19.88 -13.75
CA LYS A 18 -16.37 -19.94 -15.22
C LYS A 18 -17.15 -21.17 -15.69
N GLN A 19 -16.91 -22.32 -15.08
CA GLN A 19 -17.64 -23.56 -15.40
C GLN A 19 -19.13 -23.47 -15.05
N VAL A 20 -19.45 -22.93 -13.88
CA VAL A 20 -20.84 -22.73 -13.44
C VAL A 20 -21.56 -21.73 -14.34
N LEU A 21 -20.91 -20.62 -14.70
CA LEU A 21 -21.48 -19.64 -15.63
C LEU A 21 -21.74 -20.25 -17.02
N ALA A 22 -20.79 -21.04 -17.54
CA ALA A 22 -20.95 -21.74 -18.80
C ALA A 22 -22.11 -22.75 -18.76
N LEU A 23 -22.24 -23.51 -17.68
CA LEU A 23 -23.35 -24.44 -17.47
C LEU A 23 -24.69 -23.69 -17.39
N PHE A 24 -24.73 -22.59 -16.65
CA PHE A 24 -25.93 -21.74 -16.54
C PHE A 24 -26.35 -21.21 -17.91
N GLY A 25 -25.40 -20.68 -18.70
CA GLY A 25 -25.65 -20.24 -20.06
C GLY A 25 -26.11 -21.35 -21.00
N ALA A 26 -25.63 -22.58 -20.81
CA ALA A 26 -26.06 -23.73 -21.61
C ALA A 26 -27.49 -24.18 -21.29
N VAL A 27 -27.94 -24.08 -20.03
CA VAL A 27 -29.28 -24.50 -19.59
C VAL A 27 -30.35 -23.44 -19.87
N LEU A 28 -29.98 -22.16 -19.80
CA LEU A 28 -30.88 -21.01 -20.02
C LEU A 28 -31.73 -21.07 -21.31
N PRO A 29 -31.18 -21.40 -22.50
CA PRO A 29 -31.98 -21.49 -23.71
C PRO A 29 -33.02 -22.62 -23.64
N PHE A 30 -32.71 -23.75 -23.01
CA PHE A 30 -33.68 -24.84 -22.83
C PHE A 30 -34.80 -24.46 -21.86
N ALA A 31 -34.52 -23.60 -20.87
CA ALA A 31 -35.53 -23.11 -19.94
C ALA A 31 -36.49 -22.09 -20.58
N MET A 32 -36.01 -21.27 -21.53
CA MET A 32 -36.83 -20.21 -22.14
C MET A 32 -37.46 -20.58 -23.49
N VAL A 33 -37.03 -21.66 -24.13
CA VAL A 33 -37.50 -22.02 -25.48
C VAL A 33 -39.01 -22.33 -25.52
N ASP A 34 -39.57 -22.90 -24.45
CA ASP A 34 -40.98 -23.29 -24.40
C ASP A 34 -41.93 -22.07 -24.38
N GLU A 35 -41.52 -20.95 -23.79
CA GLU A 35 -42.36 -19.74 -23.68
C GLU A 35 -42.18 -18.80 -24.89
N MET A 36 -40.96 -18.64 -25.38
CA MET A 36 -40.61 -17.59 -26.35
C MET A 36 -40.21 -18.11 -27.73
N GLY A 37 -39.98 -19.42 -27.89
CA GLY A 37 -39.54 -20.03 -29.14
C GLY A 37 -38.32 -19.32 -29.73
N TRP A 38 -38.45 -18.81 -30.97
CA TRP A 38 -37.35 -18.12 -31.67
C TRP A 38 -36.89 -16.80 -31.02
N TRP A 39 -37.75 -16.14 -30.22
CA TRP A 39 -37.35 -14.93 -29.48
C TRP A 39 -36.42 -15.23 -28.30
N ALA A 40 -36.35 -16.49 -27.85
CA ALA A 40 -35.43 -16.89 -26.80
C ALA A 40 -33.97 -16.64 -27.23
N VAL A 41 -33.61 -16.85 -28.50
CA VAL A 41 -32.22 -16.72 -28.98
C VAL A 41 -31.63 -15.33 -28.73
N PRO A 42 -32.22 -14.22 -29.23
CA PRO A 42 -31.67 -12.88 -28.99
C PRO A 42 -31.68 -12.48 -27.51
N ILE A 43 -32.72 -12.84 -26.76
CA ILE A 43 -32.85 -12.48 -25.34
C ILE A 43 -31.80 -13.23 -24.50
N VAL A 44 -31.69 -14.55 -24.66
CA VAL A 44 -30.69 -15.39 -24.00
C VAL A 44 -29.28 -14.89 -24.35
N SER A 45 -29.02 -14.52 -25.61
CA SER A 45 -27.72 -14.01 -26.03
C SER A 45 -27.33 -12.71 -25.32
N LEU A 46 -28.31 -11.82 -25.04
CA LEU A 46 -28.10 -10.57 -24.32
C LEU A 46 -27.84 -10.82 -22.83
N VAL A 47 -28.56 -11.76 -22.22
CA VAL A 47 -28.38 -12.16 -20.81
C VAL A 47 -27.00 -12.81 -20.62
N ILE A 48 -26.77 -13.95 -21.30
CA ILE A 48 -25.55 -14.27 -22.03
C ILE A 48 -24.33 -13.36 -21.82
N PHE A 49 -24.27 -12.42 -22.77
CA PHE A 49 -23.27 -11.39 -22.92
C PHE A 49 -23.09 -10.54 -21.66
N THR A 50 -24.18 -10.16 -21.00
CA THR A 50 -24.11 -9.33 -19.79
C THR A 50 -23.45 -10.08 -18.64
N LEU A 51 -23.82 -11.34 -18.42
CA LEU A 51 -23.26 -12.17 -17.34
C LEU A 51 -21.76 -12.45 -17.57
N TYR A 52 -21.37 -12.79 -18.80
CA TYR A 52 -19.96 -12.96 -19.16
C TYR A 52 -19.18 -11.65 -19.09
N GLY A 53 -19.80 -10.51 -19.43
CA GLY A 53 -19.17 -9.20 -19.31
C GLY A 53 -18.81 -8.87 -17.86
N ILE A 54 -19.75 -9.11 -16.92
CA ILE A 54 -19.51 -8.89 -15.49
C ILE A 54 -18.46 -9.87 -14.96
N GLU A 55 -18.49 -11.15 -15.36
CA GLU A 55 -17.50 -12.15 -14.96
C GLU A 55 -16.09 -11.78 -15.44
N GLY A 56 -15.93 -11.30 -16.67
CA GLY A 56 -14.65 -10.85 -17.20
C GLY A 56 -14.09 -9.62 -16.49
N ILE A 57 -14.96 -8.70 -16.03
CA ILE A 57 -14.54 -7.55 -15.21
C ILE A 57 -14.16 -8.02 -13.79
N GLY A 58 -14.96 -8.93 -13.21
CA GLY A 58 -14.68 -9.51 -11.90
C GLY A 58 -13.33 -10.23 -11.85
N SER A 59 -13.00 -10.98 -12.91
CA SER A 59 -11.71 -11.67 -13.03
C SER A 59 -10.51 -10.72 -13.06
N GLN A 60 -10.67 -9.49 -13.56
CA GLN A 60 -9.60 -8.48 -13.55
C GLN A 60 -9.51 -7.79 -12.18
N LEU A 61 -10.64 -7.57 -11.51
CA LEU A 61 -10.67 -6.92 -10.20
C LEU A 61 -10.13 -7.82 -9.07
N GLU A 62 -10.03 -9.12 -9.29
CA GLU A 62 -9.58 -10.09 -8.28
C GLU A 62 -8.07 -10.02 -7.99
N ASP A 63 -7.25 -9.57 -8.95
CA ASP A 63 -5.80 -9.38 -8.77
C ASP A 63 -5.37 -7.92 -9.03
N PRO A 64 -5.74 -6.95 -8.17
CA PRO A 64 -5.47 -5.53 -8.39
C PRO A 64 -3.97 -5.15 -8.29
N PHE A 65 -3.13 -6.10 -7.88
CA PHE A 65 -1.68 -5.94 -7.69
C PHE A 65 -0.87 -6.74 -8.70
N GLY A 66 -1.52 -7.25 -9.75
CA GLY A 66 -0.89 -7.94 -10.84
C GLY A 66 -0.10 -7.01 -11.76
N TYR A 67 0.14 -7.47 -12.98
CA TYR A 67 0.84 -6.74 -14.04
C TYR A 67 -0.07 -6.41 -15.24
N ASP A 68 -1.38 -6.53 -15.08
CA ASP A 68 -2.34 -6.18 -16.12
C ASP A 68 -2.42 -4.67 -16.33
N ARG A 69 -2.90 -4.25 -17.50
CA ARG A 69 -3.01 -2.83 -17.87
C ARG A 69 -3.89 -2.02 -16.93
N ASN A 70 -4.84 -2.67 -16.26
CA ASN A 70 -5.79 -2.02 -15.36
C ASN A 70 -5.42 -2.17 -13.88
N ASP A 71 -4.22 -2.70 -13.59
CA ASP A 71 -3.73 -2.90 -12.23
C ASP A 71 -3.02 -1.66 -11.69
N ILE A 72 -2.86 -1.63 -10.37
CA ILE A 72 -2.19 -0.55 -9.68
C ILE A 72 -0.68 -0.67 -9.92
N LYS A 73 -0.07 0.38 -10.47
CA LYS A 73 1.38 0.45 -10.71
C LYS A 73 2.15 0.62 -9.41
N MET A 74 2.39 -0.49 -8.73
CA MET A 74 3.15 -0.49 -7.46
C MET A 74 4.56 0.05 -7.62
N ASP A 75 5.24 -0.27 -8.73
CA ASP A 75 6.60 0.22 -8.98
C ASP A 75 6.67 1.75 -9.05
N ALA A 76 5.62 2.39 -9.59
CA ALA A 76 5.55 3.85 -9.67
C ALA A 76 5.35 4.48 -8.29
N ILE A 77 4.52 3.88 -7.44
CA ILE A 77 4.27 4.35 -6.07
C ILE A 77 5.54 4.19 -5.23
N VAL A 78 6.26 3.07 -5.37
CA VAL A 78 7.50 2.82 -4.63
C VAL A 78 8.60 3.80 -5.04
N GLU A 79 8.72 4.13 -6.33
CA GLU A 79 9.72 5.10 -6.77
C GLU A 79 9.38 6.53 -6.30
N ASP A 80 8.11 6.91 -6.28
CA ASP A 80 7.66 8.22 -5.79
C ASP A 80 8.02 8.40 -4.30
N GLU A 81 7.67 7.41 -3.47
CA GLU A 81 8.03 7.37 -2.05
C GLU A 81 9.55 7.39 -1.83
N ARG A 82 10.31 6.67 -2.67
CA ARG A 82 11.77 6.68 -2.61
C ARG A 82 12.33 8.09 -2.84
N VAL A 83 11.82 8.80 -3.83
CA VAL A 83 12.24 10.17 -4.15
C VAL A 83 11.88 11.13 -3.01
N GLU A 84 10.69 11.02 -2.44
CA GLU A 84 10.27 11.85 -1.29
C GLU A 84 11.15 11.62 -0.06
N ILE A 85 11.45 10.36 0.26
CA ILE A 85 12.34 10.00 1.38
C ILE A 85 13.75 10.53 1.15
N GLU A 86 14.30 10.41 -0.06
CA GLU A 86 15.61 10.95 -0.40
C GLU A 86 15.65 12.48 -0.29
N ALA A 87 14.59 13.17 -0.67
CA ALA A 87 14.47 14.61 -0.50
C ALA A 87 14.52 15.01 0.99
N ILE A 88 13.72 14.35 1.84
CA ILE A 88 13.69 14.60 3.28
C ILE A 88 15.05 14.32 3.93
N LEU A 89 15.70 13.20 3.58
CA LEU A 89 17.02 12.83 4.10
C LEU A 89 18.08 13.86 3.71
N ASN A 90 18.03 14.37 2.48
CA ASN A 90 18.96 15.40 2.02
C ASN A 90 18.79 16.72 2.78
N GLU A 91 17.55 17.15 3.04
CA GLU A 91 17.30 18.34 3.85
C GLU A 91 17.73 18.16 5.31
N TRP A 92 17.46 16.99 5.89
CA TRP A 92 17.94 16.69 7.25
C TRP A 92 19.47 16.69 7.33
N LYS A 93 20.16 16.13 6.32
CA LYS A 93 21.62 16.16 6.22
C LYS A 93 22.15 17.59 6.12
N LYS A 94 21.50 18.47 5.35
CA LYS A 94 21.87 19.90 5.29
C LYS A 94 21.68 20.59 6.64
N VAL A 95 20.54 20.40 7.31
CA VAL A 95 20.26 21.01 8.62
C VAL A 95 21.26 20.54 9.68
N THR A 96 21.62 19.25 9.68
CA THR A 96 22.60 18.70 10.61
C THR A 96 24.03 19.18 10.33
N VAL A 97 24.42 19.32 9.06
CA VAL A 97 25.72 19.89 8.66
C VAL A 97 25.81 21.38 8.99
N VAL A 98 24.80 22.18 8.63
CA VAL A 98 24.76 23.62 8.93
C VAL A 98 24.78 23.87 10.45
N ARG A 99 24.04 23.07 11.22
CA ARG A 99 24.09 23.14 12.69
C ARG A 99 25.43 22.70 13.28
N GLY A 100 26.19 21.88 12.56
CA GLY A 100 27.58 21.55 12.89
C GLY A 100 28.54 22.70 12.61
N GLU A 101 28.26 23.52 11.60
CA GLU A 101 29.04 24.73 11.24
C GLU A 101 28.73 25.91 12.18
N ASP A 102 27.48 26.06 12.62
CA ASP A 102 27.06 27.09 13.59
C ASP A 102 27.53 26.81 15.04
N GLY A 103 28.12 25.64 15.27
CA GLY A 103 28.62 25.20 16.58
C GLY A 103 30.11 25.46 16.85
N LEU A 104 30.89 25.88 15.86
CA LEU A 104 32.35 26.03 16.02
C LEU A 104 32.88 27.30 15.33
N VAL A 105 32.61 28.46 15.95
CA VAL A 105 33.56 29.57 15.92
C VAL A 105 34.41 29.45 17.19
N GLY A 106 35.54 28.75 17.07
CA GLY A 106 36.51 28.63 18.14
C GLY A 106 37.65 27.65 17.86
N GLY A 107 38.68 28.12 17.13
CA GLY A 107 40.07 27.69 17.37
C GLY A 107 40.62 26.52 16.55
N ASP A 108 41.53 26.87 15.64
CA ASP A 108 42.82 26.25 15.26
C ASP A 108 43.05 24.71 15.38
N GLY A 109 43.59 24.14 14.28
CA GLY A 109 44.57 23.05 14.35
C GLY A 109 44.13 21.62 14.04
N GLY A 110 44.45 21.14 12.83
CA GLY A 110 45.14 19.85 12.62
C GLY A 110 44.38 18.52 12.65
N GLY A 111 44.38 17.83 11.50
CA GLY A 111 44.71 16.39 11.44
C GLY A 111 43.58 15.35 11.48
N GLY A 112 43.25 14.83 10.29
CA GLY A 112 42.97 13.42 9.94
C GLY A 112 42.24 12.46 10.91
N GLY A 113 41.22 11.77 10.38
CA GLY A 113 40.81 10.47 10.91
C GLY A 113 39.30 10.19 10.80
N ASP A 114 38.97 9.23 9.94
CA ASP A 114 37.68 8.57 9.77
C ASP A 114 37.13 7.97 11.09
N ALA A 115 35.85 8.23 11.39
CA ALA A 115 35.00 7.43 12.29
C ALA A 115 33.54 7.87 12.15
N GLY A 116 32.79 7.22 11.26
CA GLY A 116 31.34 7.34 11.17
C GLY A 116 30.65 6.79 12.42
N GLY A 117 30.26 7.67 13.33
CA GLY A 117 29.35 7.39 14.44
C GLY A 117 28.01 8.07 14.20
N TYR A 118 26.95 7.29 14.00
CA TYR A 118 25.58 7.82 14.07
C TYR A 118 25.27 8.11 15.54
N GLU A 119 25.27 9.39 15.91
CA GLU A 119 24.80 9.87 17.22
C GLU A 119 23.27 10.04 17.14
N PRO A 120 22.47 9.25 17.90
CA PRO A 120 21.02 9.35 17.83
C PRO A 120 20.53 10.69 18.39
N MET A 121 19.56 11.29 17.69
CA MET A 121 18.96 12.58 18.07
C MET A 121 18.02 12.40 19.28
N GLU A 122 18.61 12.43 20.46
CA GLU A 122 17.95 12.49 21.77
C GLU A 122 17.24 13.86 21.97
N MET A 123 16.29 14.22 21.10
CA MET A 123 15.46 15.42 21.26
C MET A 123 14.08 15.11 21.88
N PHE A 124 13.55 13.90 21.70
CA PHE A 124 12.20 13.55 22.14
C PHE A 124 12.11 12.96 23.56
N ILE A 125 13.22 12.46 24.13
CA ILE A 125 13.21 11.81 25.45
C ILE A 125 13.30 12.85 26.59
N ARG A 126 13.95 13.99 26.39
CA ARG A 126 14.04 15.04 27.43
C ARG A 126 12.75 15.85 27.61
N MET A 127 11.89 15.91 26.59
CA MET A 127 10.66 16.72 26.65
C MET A 127 9.64 16.16 27.66
N ARG A 128 9.61 14.84 27.93
CA ARG A 128 8.75 14.26 28.98
C ARG A 128 9.37 14.32 30.38
N THR A 129 10.70 14.30 30.47
CA THR A 129 11.41 14.27 31.75
C THR A 129 11.40 15.65 32.42
N ALA A 130 11.49 16.74 31.64
CA ALA A 130 11.45 18.11 32.16
C ALA A 130 10.07 18.54 32.70
N THR A 131 8.98 17.91 32.25
CA THR A 131 7.62 18.22 32.74
C THR A 131 7.28 17.45 34.03
N GLN A 132 7.96 16.33 34.32
CA GLN A 132 7.69 15.54 35.53
C GLN A 132 8.39 16.08 36.80
N GLU A 133 9.46 16.87 36.67
CA GLU A 133 10.18 17.43 37.83
C GLU A 133 9.50 18.67 38.46
N ARG A 134 8.52 19.30 37.79
CA ARG A 134 7.86 20.50 38.33
C ARG A 134 6.71 20.25 39.31
N ASP A 135 6.29 18.99 39.51
CA ASP A 135 5.11 18.66 40.32
C ASP A 135 5.40 17.80 41.57
N GLY A 136 6.68 17.54 41.89
CA GLY A 136 7.08 16.67 43.02
C GLY A 136 7.50 17.35 44.32
N GLY A 137 7.43 18.68 44.41
CA GLY A 137 8.14 19.47 45.43
C GLY A 137 7.30 20.14 46.52
N VAL A 138 6.22 19.52 47.03
CA VAL A 138 5.56 19.99 48.26
C VAL A 138 5.32 18.80 49.19
N ARG A 139 6.22 18.59 50.16
CA ARG A 139 5.94 17.99 51.48
C ARG A 139 7.16 18.01 52.41
N ASN A 140 6.87 18.35 53.67
CA ASN A 140 7.69 18.38 54.89
C ASN A 140 8.65 19.59 55.04
N GLY A 141 8.56 20.46 56.06
CA GLY A 141 7.81 20.44 57.32
C GLY A 141 8.75 20.87 58.45
N ILE A 142 8.68 22.14 58.88
CA ILE A 142 8.93 22.66 60.24
C ILE A 142 8.07 23.91 60.39
#